data_AF-A0A9N9IME5-F1
#
_entry.id   AF-A0A9N9IME5-F1
#
_cell.length_a   1.000
_cell.length_b   1.000
_cell.length_c   1.000
_cell.angle_alpha   90.00
_cell.angle_beta   90.00
_cell.angle_gamma   90.00
#
_symmetry.space_group_name_H-M   'P 1'
#
loop_
_entity.id
_entity.type
_entity.pdbx_description
1 polymer ?
#
loop_
_entity_poly.entity_id
_entity_poly.type
_entity_poly.pdbx_seq_one_letter_code
_entity_poly.pdbx_strand_id
1 'polypeptide(L)'
;GYSYTIVTAASTNHWCHLLTWINHLNTIQLLLPTYIKPRIIIYDLGLKREHKKHLKAFKSINYYTELRTFDFSKYPLFWDLRKNESSRGEYGWKAGILKEISEEFPGILMWADTGTLFGQKILENLPE
;
A
#
# COMPACT_ATOMS: atom_id res chain seq x y z
N GLY A 1 0.38 -4.74 -19.33
CA GLY A 1 0.05 -3.61 -18.44
C GLY A 1 -0.17 -4.12 -17.04
N TYR A 2 -0.71 -3.29 -16.14
CA TYR A 2 -1.24 -3.72 -14.85
C TYR A 2 -2.76 -3.80 -14.95
N SER A 3 -3.39 -4.82 -14.36
CA SER A 3 -4.85 -5.01 -14.39
C SER A 3 -5.57 -4.04 -13.46
N TYR A 4 -4.96 -3.74 -12.32
CA TYR A 4 -5.48 -2.84 -11.29
C TYR A 4 -4.36 -2.41 -10.34
N THR A 5 -4.62 -1.41 -9.50
CA THR A 5 -3.66 -0.90 -8.51
C THR A 5 -4.15 -1.20 -7.10
N ILE A 6 -3.35 -1.92 -6.33
CA ILE A 6 -3.52 -2.13 -4.88
C ILE A 6 -2.59 -1.16 -4.16
N VAL A 7 -3.14 -0.43 -3.21
CA VAL A 7 -2.40 0.52 -2.38
C VAL A 7 -2.57 0.19 -0.92
N THR A 8 -1.46 0.22 -0.18
CA THR A 8 -1.45 0.18 1.28
C THR A 8 -0.50 1.23 1.82
N ALA A 9 -0.58 1.50 3.12
CA ALA A 9 0.36 2.37 3.81
C ALA A 9 0.60 1.87 5.23
N ALA A 10 1.80 2.11 5.76
CA ALA A 10 2.12 1.75 7.14
C ALA A 10 3.15 2.70 7.76
N SER A 11 3.04 2.85 9.07
CA SER A 11 4.10 3.37 9.93
C SER A 11 4.66 2.24 10.81
N THR A 12 5.67 2.56 11.61
CA THR A 12 6.44 1.58 12.40
C THR A 12 5.58 0.67 13.28
N ASN A 13 4.50 1.17 13.88
CA ASN A 13 3.63 0.38 14.76
C ASN A 13 2.85 -0.73 14.03
N HIS A 14 2.77 -0.69 12.70
CA HIS A 14 2.11 -1.71 11.87
C HIS A 14 3.09 -2.51 11.01
N TRP A 15 4.39 -2.49 11.33
CA TRP A 15 5.42 -3.17 10.54
C TRP A 15 5.17 -4.66 10.36
N CYS A 16 4.82 -5.38 11.43
CA CYS A 16 4.57 -6.82 11.36
C CYS A 16 3.39 -7.14 10.42
N HIS A 17 2.33 -6.34 10.46
CA HIS A 17 1.19 -6.48 9.55
C HIS A 17 1.59 -6.22 8.10
N LEU A 18 2.38 -5.18 7.84
CA LEU A 18 2.90 -4.90 6.49
C LEU A 18 3.73 -6.07 5.95
N LEU A 19 4.59 -6.66 6.77
CA LEU A 19 5.41 -7.82 6.38
C LEU A 19 4.55 -9.01 5.99
N THR A 20 3.56 -9.36 6.82
CA THR A 20 2.60 -10.44 6.53
C THR A 20 1.83 -10.16 5.26
N TRP A 21 1.37 -8.91 5.07
CA TRP A 21 0.62 -8.50 3.90
C TRP A 21 1.42 -8.63 2.60
N ILE A 22 2.70 -8.20 2.59
CA ILE A 22 3.60 -8.33 1.44
C ILE A 22 3.81 -9.79 1.08
N ASN A 23 4.12 -10.63 2.08
CA ASN A 23 4.34 -12.06 1.85
C ASN A 23 3.07 -12.75 1.31
N HIS A 24 1.92 -12.43 1.90
CA HIS A 24 0.62 -12.93 1.45
C HIS A 24 0.33 -12.55 0.00
N LEU A 25 0.47 -11.27 -0.36
CA LEU A 25 0.27 -10.83 -1.74
C LEU A 25 1.29 -11.42 -2.71
N ASN A 26 2.52 -11.66 -2.29
CA ASN A 26 3.49 -12.36 -3.13
C ASN A 26 3.03 -13.80 -3.40
N THR A 27 2.56 -14.53 -2.39
CA THR A 27 1.99 -15.88 -2.58
C THR A 27 0.78 -15.84 -3.52
N ILE A 28 -0.14 -14.89 -3.34
CA ILE A 28 -1.32 -14.77 -4.21
C ILE A 28 -0.90 -14.46 -5.65
N GLN A 29 0.06 -13.56 -5.87
CA GLN A 29 0.55 -13.23 -7.22
C GLN A 29 1.09 -14.45 -7.99
N LEU A 30 1.71 -15.41 -7.30
CA LEU A 30 2.19 -16.65 -7.91
C LEU A 30 1.05 -17.60 -8.34
N LEU A 31 -0.14 -17.41 -7.78
CA LEU A 31 -1.33 -18.22 -8.08
C LEU A 31 -2.25 -17.56 -9.12
N LEU A 32 -2.10 -16.25 -9.36
CA LEU A 32 -2.92 -15.54 -10.32
C LEU A 32 -2.61 -15.98 -11.76
N PRO A 33 -3.61 -15.99 -12.66
CA PRO A 33 -3.38 -16.19 -14.08
C PRO A 33 -2.36 -15.18 -14.62
N THR A 34 -1.53 -15.60 -15.58
CA THR A 34 -0.40 -14.80 -16.08
C THR A 34 -0.81 -13.47 -16.73
N TYR A 35 -2.06 -13.34 -17.17
CA TYR A 35 -2.62 -12.10 -17.71
C TYR A 35 -3.14 -11.13 -16.64
N ILE A 36 -3.30 -11.58 -15.39
CA ILE A 36 -3.68 -10.73 -14.26
C ILE A 36 -2.43 -10.30 -13.52
N LYS A 37 -2.13 -9.00 -13.56
CA LYS A 37 -0.94 -8.44 -12.91
C LYS A 37 -1.29 -7.20 -12.09
N PRO A 38 -1.31 -7.29 -10.74
CA PRO A 38 -1.54 -6.12 -9.90
C PRO A 38 -0.32 -5.18 -9.92
N ARG A 39 -0.59 -3.87 -9.90
CA ARG A 39 0.37 -2.87 -9.42
C ARG A 39 0.23 -2.79 -7.91
N ILE A 40 1.33 -2.95 -7.16
CA ILE A 40 1.31 -2.89 -5.69
C ILE A 40 2.14 -1.70 -5.22
N ILE A 41 1.49 -0.73 -4.58
CA ILE A 41 2.11 0.49 -4.07
C ILE A 41 2.02 0.50 -2.56
N ILE A 42 3.16 0.74 -1.91
CA ILE A 42 3.26 0.85 -0.46
C ILE A 42 3.67 2.27 -0.12
N TYR A 43 2.91 2.94 0.73
CA TYR A 43 3.27 4.24 1.30
C TYR A 43 3.91 4.09 2.69
N ASP A 44 5.09 4.69 2.85
CA ASP A 44 5.78 4.88 4.10
C ASP A 44 5.22 6.11 4.83
N LEU A 45 4.54 5.87 5.96
CA LEU A 45 3.96 6.89 6.84
C LEU A 45 4.87 7.23 8.05
N GLY A 46 6.09 6.67 8.12
CA GLY A 46 6.95 6.79 9.30
C GLY A 46 7.59 5.46 9.71
N LEU A 47 8.04 4.68 8.74
CA LEU A 47 8.83 3.46 8.93
C LEU A 47 10.26 3.82 9.37
N LYS A 48 10.82 3.01 10.27
CA LYS A 48 12.23 3.10 10.65
C LYS A 48 13.16 2.65 9.54
N ARG A 49 14.44 3.00 9.66
CA ARG A 49 15.48 2.70 8.67
C ARG A 49 15.61 1.20 8.39
N GLU A 50 15.55 0.36 9.42
CA GLU A 50 15.59 -1.10 9.29
C GLU A 50 14.43 -1.66 8.46
N HIS A 51 13.21 -1.14 8.64
CA HIS A 51 12.04 -1.55 7.86
C HIS A 51 12.23 -1.21 6.38
N LYS A 52 12.74 0.01 6.07
CA LYS A 52 13.01 0.43 4.69
C LYS A 52 14.09 -0.44 4.03
N LYS A 53 15.09 -0.91 4.79
CA LYS A 53 16.09 -1.87 4.28
C LYS A 53 15.44 -3.19 3.87
N HIS A 54 14.54 -3.73 4.67
CA HIS A 54 13.77 -4.93 4.31
C HIS A 54 12.89 -4.70 3.08
N LEU A 55 12.17 -3.58 3.01
CA LEU A 55 11.36 -3.24 1.85
C LEU A 55 12.22 -3.13 0.57
N LYS A 56 13.41 -2.53 0.66
CA LYS A 56 14.35 -2.49 -0.48
C LYS A 56 14.76 -3.89 -0.95
N ALA A 57 14.98 -4.83 -0.03
CA ALA A 57 15.26 -6.22 -0.38
C ALA A 57 14.05 -6.87 -1.08
N PHE A 58 12.85 -6.74 -0.54
CA PHE A 58 11.62 -7.24 -1.20
C PHE A 58 11.38 -6.60 -2.57
N LYS A 59 11.74 -5.32 -2.73
CA LYS A 59 11.65 -4.65 -4.02
C LYS A 59 12.56 -5.26 -5.07
N SER A 60 13.80 -5.63 -4.69
CA SER A 60 14.77 -6.25 -5.61
C SER A 60 14.33 -7.60 -6.16
N ILE A 61 13.39 -8.27 -5.47
CA ILE A 61 12.79 -9.54 -5.90
C ILE A 61 11.32 -9.38 -6.35
N ASN A 62 10.89 -8.15 -6.65
CA ASN A 62 9.58 -7.82 -7.22
C ASN A 62 8.34 -8.20 -6.38
N TYR A 63 8.44 -8.26 -5.06
CA TYR A 63 7.28 -8.55 -4.20
C TYR A 63 6.21 -7.43 -4.25
N TYR A 64 6.63 -6.20 -4.60
CA TYR A 64 5.74 -5.07 -4.81
C TYR A 64 6.31 -4.12 -5.89
N THR A 65 5.47 -3.23 -6.42
CA THR A 65 5.82 -2.35 -7.54
C THR A 65 6.50 -1.06 -7.08
N GLU A 66 6.02 -0.38 -6.05
CA GLU A 66 6.58 0.90 -5.62
C GLU A 66 6.54 1.09 -4.11
N LEU A 67 7.58 1.75 -3.57
CA LEU A 67 7.60 2.27 -2.21
C LEU A 67 7.67 3.79 -2.31
N ARG A 68 6.66 4.47 -1.80
CA ARG A 68 6.56 5.94 -1.79
C ARG A 68 6.61 6.45 -0.36
N THR A 69 7.16 7.63 -0.14
CA THR A 69 7.07 8.31 1.16
C THR A 69 5.91 9.28 1.11
N PHE A 70 5.02 9.22 2.10
CA PHE A 70 3.91 10.16 2.18
C PHE A 70 4.40 11.53 2.68
N ASP A 71 4.11 12.57 1.90
CA ASP A 71 4.47 13.94 2.25
C ASP A 71 3.33 14.62 3.01
N PHE A 72 3.35 14.48 4.34
CA PHE A 72 2.37 15.10 5.22
C PHE A 72 2.31 16.63 5.09
N SER A 73 3.36 17.29 4.57
CA SER A 73 3.38 18.76 4.45
C SER A 73 2.40 19.31 3.40
N LYS A 74 1.97 18.46 2.46
CA LYS A 74 0.97 18.80 1.43
C LYS A 74 -0.48 18.77 1.94
N TYR A 75 -0.69 18.32 3.18
CA TYR A 75 -2.00 18.05 3.74
C TYR A 75 -2.22 18.79 5.06
N PRO A 76 -3.46 18.92 5.55
CA PRO A 76 -3.74 19.59 6.82
C PRO A 76 -2.93 18.99 7.97
N LEU A 77 -2.39 19.84 8.84
CA LEU A 77 -1.47 19.43 9.91
C LEU A 77 -2.01 18.33 10.81
N PHE A 78 -3.32 18.27 11.03
CA PHE A 78 -3.95 17.25 11.87
C PHE A 78 -3.93 15.84 11.24
N TRP A 79 -3.51 15.67 9.98
CA TRP A 79 -3.26 14.36 9.38
C TRP A 79 -1.89 13.79 9.75
N ASP A 80 -0.94 14.63 10.17
CA ASP A 80 0.40 14.20 10.53
C ASP A 80 0.37 13.40 11.84
N LEU A 81 0.57 12.10 11.73
CA LEU A 81 0.54 11.13 12.82
C LEU A 81 1.52 11.45 13.95
N ARG A 82 2.54 12.28 13.69
CA ARG A 82 3.55 12.68 14.68
C ARG A 82 3.13 13.91 15.49
N LYS A 83 2.14 14.67 15.00
CA LYS A 83 1.71 15.96 15.56
C LYS A 83 0.27 15.93 16.09
N ASN A 84 -0.44 14.83 15.88
CA ASN A 84 -1.83 14.71 16.29
C ASN A 84 -1.93 14.28 17.76
N GLU A 85 -2.22 15.24 18.64
CA GLU A 85 -2.45 14.98 20.08
C GLU A 85 -3.89 14.52 20.38
N SER A 86 -4.80 14.52 19.40
CA SER A 86 -6.24 14.37 19.63
C SER A 86 -6.94 13.32 18.75
N SER A 87 -6.18 12.49 18.03
CA SER A 87 -6.65 11.49 17.05
C SER A 87 -7.59 11.99 15.94
N ARG A 88 -7.73 13.31 15.79
CA ARG A 88 -8.63 13.91 14.80
C ARG A 88 -7.97 13.84 13.42
N GLY A 89 -8.46 12.98 12.53
CA GLY A 89 -7.97 12.88 11.14
C GLY A 89 -6.81 11.92 10.92
N GLU A 90 -6.53 11.02 11.87
CA GLU A 90 -5.49 9.98 11.79
C GLU A 90 -5.59 9.04 10.60
N TYR A 91 -6.68 9.07 9.82
CA TYR A 91 -6.85 8.28 8.60
C TYR A 91 -7.11 9.12 7.35
N GLY A 92 -7.09 10.45 7.46
CA GLY A 92 -7.33 11.35 6.34
C GLY A 92 -6.35 11.13 5.20
N TRP A 93 -5.10 10.77 5.52
CA TRP A 93 -4.07 10.44 4.54
C TRP A 93 -4.47 9.30 3.59
N LYS A 94 -5.41 8.42 3.94
CA LYS A 94 -5.94 7.40 3.01
C LYS A 94 -6.56 8.06 1.78
N ALA A 95 -7.38 9.08 1.98
CA ALA A 95 -8.03 9.81 0.89
C ALA A 95 -7.02 10.60 0.06
N GLY A 96 -6.01 11.21 0.68
CA GLY A 96 -4.92 11.88 -0.02
C GLY A 96 -4.12 10.94 -0.91
N ILE A 97 -3.70 9.80 -0.38
CA ILE A 97 -3.00 8.75 -1.14
C ILE A 97 -3.85 8.25 -2.31
N LEU A 98 -5.13 7.92 -2.07
CA LEU A 98 -6.01 7.45 -3.13
C LEU A 98 -6.19 8.49 -4.23
N LYS A 99 -6.29 9.78 -3.88
CA LYS A 99 -6.36 10.86 -4.86
C LYS A 99 -5.09 10.92 -5.71
N GLU A 100 -3.92 11.00 -5.09
CA GLU A 100 -2.63 11.02 -5.80
C GLU A 100 -2.48 9.85 -6.76
N ILE A 101 -2.83 8.64 -6.30
CA ILE A 101 -2.74 7.43 -7.10
C ILE A 101 -3.77 7.41 -8.24
N SER A 102 -4.99 7.87 -7.99
CA SER A 102 -6.05 7.90 -9.01
C SER A 102 -5.74 8.87 -10.16
N GLU A 103 -5.00 9.94 -9.88
CA GLU A 103 -4.57 10.92 -10.90
C GLU A 103 -3.45 10.36 -11.79
N GLU A 104 -2.61 9.48 -11.25
CA GLU A 104 -1.48 8.87 -11.98
C GLU A 104 -1.87 7.56 -12.70
N PHE A 105 -2.75 6.78 -12.08
CA PHE A 105 -3.07 5.42 -12.51
C PHE A 105 -4.58 5.22 -12.67
N PRO A 106 -5.11 5.38 -13.90
CA PRO A 106 -6.52 5.14 -14.17
C PRO A 106 -6.88 3.64 -14.04
N GLY A 107 -8.18 3.38 -13.90
CA GLY A 107 -8.73 2.03 -13.74
C GLY A 107 -9.06 1.71 -12.29
N ILE A 108 -9.08 0.43 -11.95
CA ILE A 108 -9.49 -0.04 -10.63
C ILE A 108 -8.39 0.26 -9.62
N LEU A 109 -8.78 0.98 -8.57
CA LEU A 109 -7.95 1.32 -7.43
C LEU A 109 -8.53 0.70 -6.15
N MET A 110 -7.71 -0.08 -5.45
CA MET A 110 -8.10 -0.71 -4.20
C MET A 110 -7.20 -0.26 -3.06
N TRP A 111 -7.84 0.24 -2.00
CA TRP A 111 -7.20 0.40 -0.70
C TRP A 111 -7.19 -0.92 0.06
N ALA A 112 -6.08 -1.27 0.68
CA ALA A 112 -6.02 -2.33 1.69
C ALA A 112 -5.25 -1.86 2.92
N ASP A 113 -5.88 -1.95 4.07
CA ASP A 113 -5.15 -1.88 5.33
C ASP A 113 -4.21 -3.08 5.42
N THR A 114 -3.07 -2.93 6.10
CA THR A 114 -2.07 -4.02 6.21
C THR A 114 -2.59 -5.26 6.96
N GLY A 115 -3.70 -5.13 7.68
CA GLY A 115 -4.43 -6.26 8.25
C GLY A 115 -5.42 -6.96 7.30
N THR A 116 -5.61 -6.46 6.07
CA THR A 116 -6.57 -6.99 5.09
C THR A 116 -5.89 -7.98 4.15
N LEU A 117 -6.28 -9.24 4.21
CA LEU A 117 -5.76 -10.29 3.32
C LEU A 117 -6.71 -10.52 2.15
N PHE A 118 -6.16 -10.53 0.93
CA PHE A 118 -6.92 -10.78 -0.29
C PHE A 118 -7.07 -12.27 -0.56
N GLY A 119 -8.29 -12.72 -0.89
CA GLY A 119 -8.49 -14.03 -1.48
C GLY A 119 -8.15 -14.02 -2.98
N GLN A 120 -7.53 -15.09 -3.48
CA GLN A 120 -7.21 -15.24 -4.92
C GLN A 120 -8.43 -14.97 -5.81
N LYS A 121 -9.56 -15.61 -5.52
CA LYS A 121 -10.80 -15.47 -6.30
C LYS A 121 -11.30 -14.02 -6.37
N ILE A 122 -11.10 -13.21 -5.33
CA ILE A 122 -11.52 -11.80 -5.36
C ILE A 122 -10.73 -11.06 -6.44
N LEU A 123 -9.42 -11.28 -6.47
CA LEU A 123 -8.52 -10.62 -7.43
C LEU A 123 -8.73 -11.12 -8.87
N GLU A 124 -9.12 -12.38 -9.05
CA GLU A 124 -9.45 -12.93 -10.37
C GLU A 124 -10.78 -12.42 -10.95
N ASN A 125 -11.72 -12.02 -10.10
CA ASN A 125 -13.08 -11.65 -10.50
C ASN A 125 -13.37 -10.15 -10.33
N LEU A 126 -12.33 -9.31 -10.29
CA LEU A 126 -12.54 -7.86 -10.33
C LEU A 126 -13.17 -7.49 -11.68
N PRO A 127 -14.21 -6.63 -11.69
CA PRO A 127 -14.86 -6.21 -12.92
C PRO A 127 -13.88 -5.43 -13.80
N GLU A 128 -13.93 -5.61 -15.12
CA GLU A 128 -13.10 -4.83 -16.06
C GLU A 128 -13.48 -3.34 -16.10
#